data_AF-A0A368CN58-F1
#
_entry.id   AF-A0A368CN58-F1
#
_cell.length_a   1.000
_cell.length_b   1.000
_cell.length_c   1.000
_cell.angle_alpha   90.00
_cell.angle_beta   90.00
_cell.angle_gamma   90.00
#
_symmetry.space_group_name_H-M   'P 1'
#
loop_
_entity.id
_entity.type
_entity.pdbx_description
1 polymer ?
#
loop_
_entity_poly.entity_id
_entity_poly.type
_entity_poly.pdbx_seq_one_letter_code
_entity_poly.pdbx_strand_id
1 'polypeptide(L)'
;MIQLPLLIAAAALGGIELSGTAMFCEQNKLSMGGFDPAKNAVILCQGNLKAENNSALTVMKHELAHVLQHRLGRGEVGILPDALLTPLVRELLPQPEVMTVLMRYPSREVNGELEARLASRYVPSELIALGVVATGALGINWGEPVFQLEGHGQQTALMPLD
;
A
#
# COMPACT_ATOMS: atom_id res chain seq x y z
N MET A 1 -21.25 -11.76 -1.00
CA MET A 1 -21.61 -10.77 -2.05
C MET A 1 -21.44 -9.30 -1.63
N ILE A 2 -21.18 -8.96 -0.35
CA ILE A 2 -21.12 -7.55 0.12
C ILE A 2 -19.68 -6.98 0.20
N GLN A 3 -18.66 -7.83 0.05
CA GLN A 3 -17.27 -7.46 0.35
C GLN A 3 -16.68 -6.38 -0.57
N LEU A 4 -16.96 -6.41 -1.88
CA LEU A 4 -16.46 -5.37 -2.79
C LEU A 4 -17.12 -4.01 -2.53
N PRO A 5 -18.46 -3.90 -2.42
CA PRO A 5 -19.12 -2.67 -1.97
C PRO A 5 -18.60 -2.15 -0.62
N LEU A 6 -18.32 -3.04 0.33
CA LEU A 6 -17.72 -2.68 1.62
C LEU A 6 -16.35 -2.01 1.44
N LEU A 7 -15.45 -2.60 0.66
CA LEU A 7 -14.13 -2.02 0.41
C LEU A 7 -14.20 -0.68 -0.34
N ILE A 8 -15.15 -0.54 -1.27
CA ILE A 8 -15.40 0.73 -1.97
C ILE A 8 -15.84 1.81 -0.98
N ALA A 9 -16.80 1.50 -0.11
CA ALA A 9 -17.26 2.42 0.92
C ALA A 9 -16.13 2.78 1.91
N ALA A 10 -15.33 1.79 2.31
CA ALA A 10 -14.19 2.00 3.19
C ALA A 10 -13.10 2.87 2.55
N ALA A 11 -12.81 2.68 1.26
CA ALA A 11 -11.91 3.54 0.51
C ALA A 11 -12.40 4.99 0.52
N ALA A 12 -13.67 5.23 0.16
CA ALA A 12 -14.25 6.57 0.16
C ALA A 12 -14.23 7.23 1.55
N LEU A 13 -14.66 6.50 2.60
CA LEU A 13 -14.64 6.99 3.98
C LEU A 13 -13.22 7.20 4.52
N GLY A 14 -12.27 6.39 4.06
CA GLY A 14 -10.85 6.54 4.35
C GLY A 14 -10.17 7.61 3.49
N GLY A 15 -10.89 8.34 2.64
CA GLY A 15 -10.35 9.40 1.78
C GLY A 15 -9.53 8.90 0.59
N ILE A 16 -9.69 7.66 0.15
CA ILE A 16 -9.06 7.10 -1.05
C ILE A 16 -9.98 7.29 -2.25
N GLU A 17 -9.48 7.97 -3.28
CA GLU A 17 -10.20 8.09 -4.55
C GLU A 17 -10.16 6.77 -5.33
N LEU A 18 -11.23 6.48 -6.07
CA LEU A 18 -11.32 5.31 -6.94
C LEU A 18 -11.40 5.75 -8.39
N SER A 19 -10.44 5.31 -9.20
CA SER A 19 -10.42 5.55 -10.64
C SER A 19 -10.51 4.24 -11.42
N GLY A 20 -11.22 4.28 -12.56
CA GLY A 20 -11.23 3.18 -13.53
C GLY A 20 -10.18 3.33 -14.64
N THR A 21 -9.47 4.45 -14.67
CA THR A 21 -8.61 4.85 -15.79
C THR A 21 -7.25 5.31 -15.31
N ALA A 22 -6.21 4.84 -16.01
CA ALA A 22 -4.83 5.30 -15.92
C ALA A 22 -4.10 4.89 -17.19
N MET A 23 -3.04 5.62 -17.57
CA MET A 23 -2.24 5.29 -18.76
C MET A 23 -1.73 3.85 -18.74
N PHE A 24 -1.34 3.33 -17.57
CA PHE A 24 -0.83 1.96 -17.45
C PHE A 24 -1.92 0.89 -17.69
N CYS A 25 -3.20 1.22 -17.50
CA CYS A 25 -4.29 0.29 -17.83
C CYS A 25 -4.37 0.06 -19.35
N GLU A 26 -4.05 1.08 -20.16
CA GLU A 26 -4.06 0.98 -21.62
C GLU A 26 -2.76 0.41 -22.18
N GLN A 27 -1.62 0.78 -21.58
CA GLN A 27 -0.29 0.36 -22.03
C GLN A 27 0.05 -1.08 -21.67
N ASN A 28 -0.54 -1.62 -20.59
CA ASN A 28 -0.26 -2.98 -20.13
C ASN A 28 -1.57 -3.72 -19.83
N LYS A 29 -1.98 -4.61 -20.76
CA LYS A 29 -3.17 -5.44 -20.61
C LYS A 29 -3.12 -6.41 -19.42
N LEU A 30 -1.93 -6.68 -18.88
CA LEU A 30 -1.74 -7.53 -17.71
C LEU A 30 -1.78 -6.73 -16.38
N SER A 31 -1.88 -5.41 -16.43
CA SER A 31 -2.06 -4.60 -15.23
C SER A 31 -3.53 -4.55 -14.82
N MET A 32 -3.82 -4.96 -13.60
CA MET A 32 -5.20 -5.07 -13.10
C MET A 32 -5.62 -3.90 -12.21
N GLY A 33 -4.65 -3.26 -11.56
CA GLY A 33 -4.85 -2.12 -10.68
C GLY A 33 -3.52 -1.48 -10.30
N GLY A 34 -3.60 -0.44 -9.48
CA GLY A 34 -2.46 0.19 -8.86
C GLY A 34 -2.89 1.22 -7.82
N PHE A 35 -2.09 1.43 -6.79
CA PHE A 35 -2.22 2.54 -5.86
C PHE A 35 -1.25 3.67 -6.22
N ASP A 36 -1.78 4.88 -6.41
CA ASP A 36 -1.00 6.10 -6.63
C ASP A 36 -0.98 6.92 -5.32
N PRO A 37 0.13 6.92 -4.56
CA PRO A 37 0.22 7.66 -3.30
C PRO A 37 0.19 9.18 -3.48
N ALA A 38 0.65 9.69 -4.64
CA ALA A 38 0.66 11.13 -4.90
C ALA A 38 -0.74 11.70 -5.11
N LYS A 39 -1.64 10.89 -5.68
CA LYS A 39 -3.06 11.22 -5.85
C LYS A 39 -3.95 10.64 -4.76
N ASN A 40 -3.38 9.85 -3.86
CA ASN A 40 -4.10 9.10 -2.84
C ASN A 40 -5.29 8.31 -3.44
N ALA A 41 -5.01 7.63 -4.56
CA ALA A 41 -6.03 7.02 -5.41
C ALA A 41 -5.71 5.55 -5.69
N VAL A 42 -6.74 4.70 -5.64
CA VAL A 42 -6.68 3.32 -6.13
C VAL A 42 -7.31 3.26 -7.52
N ILE A 43 -6.55 2.72 -8.46
CA ILE A 43 -6.97 2.50 -9.83
C ILE A 43 -7.33 1.03 -10.01
N LEU A 44 -8.51 0.76 -10.57
CA LEU A 44 -8.94 -0.58 -10.99
C LEU A 44 -9.10 -0.59 -12.51
N CYS A 45 -8.24 -1.32 -13.22
CA CYS A 45 -8.28 -1.43 -14.69
C CYS A 45 -9.42 -2.37 -15.12
N GLN A 46 -10.67 -1.88 -15.11
CA GLN A 46 -11.86 -2.71 -15.33
C GLN A 46 -11.85 -3.48 -16.65
N GLY A 47 -11.28 -2.90 -17.71
CA GLY A 47 -11.14 -3.58 -19.00
C GLY A 47 -10.26 -4.83 -18.91
N ASN A 48 -9.10 -4.69 -18.25
CA ASN A 48 -8.13 -5.78 -18.09
C ASN A 48 -8.65 -6.85 -17.13
N LEU A 49 -9.29 -6.44 -16.04
CA LEU A 49 -9.95 -7.34 -15.10
C LEU A 49 -10.97 -8.25 -15.79
N LYS A 50 -11.81 -7.68 -16.66
CA LYS A 50 -12.80 -8.44 -17.44
C LYS A 50 -12.14 -9.36 -18.47
N ALA A 51 -11.10 -8.88 -19.15
CA ALA A 51 -10.40 -9.65 -20.17
C ALA A 51 -9.68 -10.88 -19.61
N GLU A 52 -9.03 -10.74 -18.44
CA GLU A 52 -8.27 -11.81 -17.79
C GLU A 52 -9.09 -12.60 -16.76
N ASN A 53 -10.42 -12.38 -16.69
CA ASN A 53 -11.33 -13.00 -15.72
C ASN A 53 -10.83 -12.89 -14.26
N ASN A 54 -10.26 -11.73 -13.91
CA ASN A 54 -9.70 -11.46 -12.60
C ASN A 54 -10.75 -10.85 -11.65
N SER A 55 -10.63 -11.20 -10.36
CA SER A 55 -11.55 -10.72 -9.33
C SER A 55 -11.22 -9.29 -8.92
N ALA A 56 -12.13 -8.35 -9.23
CA ALA A 56 -12.04 -6.96 -8.77
C ALA A 56 -11.93 -6.86 -7.24
N LEU A 57 -12.55 -7.79 -6.50
CA LEU A 57 -12.41 -7.87 -5.05
C LEU A 57 -10.97 -8.18 -4.64
N THR A 58 -10.32 -9.13 -5.30
CA THR A 58 -8.94 -9.52 -4.96
C THR A 58 -7.98 -8.38 -5.24
N VAL A 59 -8.13 -7.72 -6.38
CA VAL A 59 -7.31 -6.55 -6.74
C VAL A 59 -7.56 -5.39 -5.79
N MET A 60 -8.81 -5.07 -5.47
CA MET A 60 -9.12 -4.03 -4.48
C MET A 60 -8.50 -4.32 -3.12
N LYS A 61 -8.51 -5.56 -2.63
CA LYS A 61 -7.83 -5.92 -1.38
C LYS A 61 -6.32 -5.72 -1.46
N HIS A 62 -5.71 -6.07 -2.60
CA HIS A 62 -4.28 -5.88 -2.84
C HIS A 62 -3.90 -4.40 -2.84
N GLU A 63 -4.60 -3.57 -3.61
CA GLU A 63 -4.31 -2.12 -3.66
C GLU A 63 -4.57 -1.42 -2.33
N LEU A 64 -5.63 -1.83 -1.60
CA LEU A 64 -5.86 -1.29 -0.25
C LEU A 64 -4.83 -1.77 0.78
N ALA A 65 -4.16 -2.91 0.56
CA ALA A 65 -3.03 -3.29 1.40
C ALA A 65 -1.84 -2.32 1.18
N HIS A 66 -1.58 -1.90 -0.05
CA HIS A 66 -0.59 -0.86 -0.34
C HIS A 66 -0.96 0.50 0.26
N VAL A 67 -2.25 0.86 0.29
CA VAL A 67 -2.74 2.05 1.03
C VAL A 67 -2.35 1.96 2.51
N LEU A 68 -2.59 0.81 3.16
CA LEU A 68 -2.25 0.61 4.56
C LEU A 68 -0.75 0.68 4.80
N GLN A 69 0.04 -0.02 3.98
CA GLN A 69 1.50 0.05 4.03
C GLN A 69 1.98 1.50 3.93
N HIS A 70 1.47 2.27 2.96
CA HIS A 70 1.83 3.67 2.78
C HIS A 70 1.49 4.52 4.01
N ARG A 71 0.25 4.44 4.51
CA ARG A 71 -0.20 5.23 5.68
C ARG A 71 0.51 4.88 6.97
N LEU A 72 1.04 3.67 7.08
CA LEU A 72 1.83 3.23 8.22
C LEU A 72 3.33 3.55 8.07
N GLY A 73 3.74 4.28 7.03
CA GLY A 73 5.14 4.64 6.78
C GLY A 73 5.98 3.49 6.21
N ARG A 74 5.33 2.51 5.57
CA ARG A 74 5.90 1.23 5.12
C ARG A 74 5.58 0.91 3.66
N GLY A 75 5.24 1.92 2.85
CA GLY A 75 4.64 1.77 1.51
C GLY A 75 5.34 0.78 0.57
N GLU A 76 6.67 0.78 0.53
CA GLU A 76 7.43 -0.12 -0.34
C GLU A 76 7.93 -1.37 0.40
N VAL A 77 8.23 -1.24 1.69
CA VAL A 77 8.93 -2.27 2.47
C VAL A 77 7.98 -3.35 3.00
N GLY A 78 6.69 -3.04 3.16
CA GLY A 78 5.72 -3.89 3.84
C GLY A 78 5.69 -3.67 5.36
N ILE A 79 4.56 -3.96 5.98
CA ILE A 79 4.33 -3.80 7.43
C ILE A 79 5.09 -4.88 8.21
N LEU A 80 5.06 -6.13 7.73
CA LEU A 80 5.66 -7.26 8.42
C LEU A 80 7.19 -7.25 8.27
N PRO A 81 7.93 -7.56 9.35
CA PRO A 81 9.35 -7.81 9.24
C PRO A 81 9.61 -9.09 8.44
N ASP A 82 10.75 -9.12 7.73
CA ASP A 82 11.12 -10.21 6.82
C ASP A 82 11.07 -11.59 7.50
N ALA A 83 11.57 -11.68 8.74
CA ALA A 83 11.56 -12.92 9.54
C ALA A 83 10.15 -13.51 9.75
N LEU A 84 9.09 -12.70 9.68
CA LEU A 84 7.70 -13.17 9.73
C LEU A 84 7.11 -13.33 8.33
N LEU A 85 7.48 -12.48 7.37
CA LEU A 85 6.94 -12.52 6.02
C LEU A 85 7.43 -13.73 5.22
N THR A 86 8.74 -14.02 5.25
CA THR A 86 9.34 -15.11 4.47
C THR A 86 8.67 -16.48 4.69
N PRO A 87 8.46 -16.97 5.94
CA PRO A 87 7.80 -18.26 6.13
C PRO A 87 6.35 -18.26 5.61
N LEU A 88 5.60 -17.18 5.82
CA LEU A 88 4.23 -17.05 5.31
C LEU A 88 4.19 -17.09 3.78
N VAL A 89 5.09 -16.37 3.11
CA VAL A 89 5.20 -16.38 1.65
C VAL A 89 5.51 -17.78 1.15
N ARG A 90 6.46 -18.48 1.78
CA ARG A 90 6.89 -19.82 1.38
C ARG A 90 5.76 -20.85 1.50
N GLU A 91 4.93 -20.74 2.52
CA GLU A 91 3.86 -21.71 2.79
C GLU A 91 2.56 -21.40 2.03
N LEU A 92 2.25 -20.13 1.82
CA LEU A 92 0.92 -19.70 1.38
C LEU A 92 0.88 -19.15 -0.05
N LEU A 93 2.00 -18.70 -0.62
CA LEU A 93 2.04 -18.22 -2.00
C LEU A 93 2.61 -19.29 -2.96
N PRO A 94 2.00 -19.48 -4.14
CA PRO A 94 2.57 -20.31 -5.20
C PRO A 94 3.97 -19.84 -5.62
N GLN A 95 4.91 -20.77 -5.75
CA GLN A 95 6.29 -20.45 -6.16
C GLN A 95 6.40 -19.64 -7.47
N PRO A 96 5.62 -19.91 -8.53
CA PRO A 96 5.69 -19.11 -9.76
C PRO A 96 5.32 -17.64 -9.53
N GLU A 97 4.39 -17.38 -8.61
CA GLU A 97 4.00 -16.02 -8.25
C GLU A 97 5.10 -15.31 -7.46
N VAL A 98 5.68 -15.99 -6.47
CA VAL A 98 6.82 -15.45 -5.71
C VAL A 98 7.97 -15.12 -6.65
N MET A 99 8.31 -16.03 -7.56
CA MET A 99 9.34 -15.80 -8.57
C MET A 99 9.01 -14.61 -9.47
N THR A 100 7.75 -14.46 -9.88
CA THR A 100 7.32 -13.31 -10.68
C THR A 100 7.55 -11.99 -9.95
N VAL A 101 7.26 -11.94 -8.64
CA VAL A 101 7.51 -10.73 -7.84
C VAL A 101 9.01 -10.44 -7.74
N LEU A 102 9.82 -11.46 -7.42
CA LEU A 102 11.27 -11.33 -7.29
C LEU A 102 11.96 -10.85 -8.58
N MET A 103 11.44 -11.25 -9.74
CA MET A 103 12.00 -10.86 -11.04
C MET A 103 11.51 -9.51 -11.55
N ARG A 104 10.31 -9.07 -11.14
CA ARG A 104 9.65 -7.89 -11.72
C ARG A 104 9.83 -6.63 -10.89
N TYR A 105 9.96 -6.76 -9.58
CA TYR A 105 10.01 -5.61 -8.66
C TYR A 105 11.42 -5.39 -8.12
N PRO A 106 11.82 -4.12 -7.87
CA PRO A 106 13.08 -3.83 -7.23
C PRO A 106 13.11 -4.41 -5.81
N SER A 107 14.30 -4.79 -5.33
CA SER A 107 14.44 -5.54 -4.06
C SER A 107 13.79 -4.86 -2.85
N ARG A 108 13.70 -3.53 -2.84
CA ARG A 108 13.08 -2.75 -1.75
C ARG A 108 11.54 -2.88 -1.70
N GLU A 109 10.91 -3.22 -2.83
CA GLU A 109 9.44 -3.32 -3.00
C GLU A 109 8.93 -4.76 -2.90
N VAL A 110 9.81 -5.75 -3.05
CA VAL A 110 9.48 -7.18 -3.03
C VAL A 110 8.64 -7.56 -1.81
N ASN A 111 9.03 -7.12 -0.62
CA ASN A 111 8.34 -7.50 0.61
C ASN A 111 6.95 -6.86 0.70
N GLY A 112 6.81 -5.57 0.34
CA GLY A 112 5.51 -4.90 0.29
C GLY A 112 4.54 -5.60 -0.67
N GLU A 113 5.03 -5.98 -1.85
CA GLU A 113 4.26 -6.69 -2.88
C GLU A 113 3.83 -8.10 -2.47
N LEU A 114 4.75 -8.88 -1.89
CA LEU A 114 4.44 -10.23 -1.38
C LEU A 114 3.44 -10.16 -0.22
N GLU A 115 3.59 -9.19 0.67
CA GLU A 115 2.66 -8.96 1.76
C GLU A 115 1.27 -8.56 1.25
N ALA A 116 1.17 -7.66 0.25
CA ALA A 116 -0.10 -7.27 -0.33
C ALA A 116 -0.81 -8.45 -1.03
N ARG A 117 -0.04 -9.38 -1.62
CA ARG A 117 -0.57 -10.64 -2.19
C ARG A 117 -1.09 -11.59 -1.12
N LEU A 118 -0.38 -11.71 0.01
CA LEU A 118 -0.88 -12.46 1.17
C LEU A 118 -2.15 -11.81 1.74
N ALA A 119 -2.14 -10.49 1.92
CA ALA A 119 -3.27 -9.74 2.46
C ALA A 119 -4.52 -9.91 1.58
N SER A 120 -4.37 -9.84 0.25
CA SER A 120 -5.50 -9.99 -0.66
C SER A 120 -6.16 -11.38 -0.61
N ARG A 121 -5.42 -12.42 -0.21
CA ARG A 121 -5.94 -13.79 -0.07
C ARG A 121 -6.47 -14.08 1.32
N TYR A 122 -5.68 -13.76 2.35
CA TYR A 122 -5.88 -14.30 3.69
C TYR A 122 -6.44 -13.31 4.69
N VAL A 123 -6.30 -11.99 4.45
CA VAL A 123 -6.88 -11.00 5.35
C VAL A 123 -8.35 -10.78 4.98
N PRO A 124 -9.30 -10.87 5.92
CA PRO A 124 -10.70 -10.54 5.69
C PRO A 124 -10.89 -9.11 5.16
N SER A 125 -11.83 -8.92 4.23
CA SER A 125 -12.14 -7.60 3.68
C SER A 125 -12.53 -6.59 4.75
N GLU A 126 -13.17 -7.05 5.81
CA GLU A 126 -13.63 -6.26 6.95
C GLU A 126 -12.44 -5.65 7.72
N LEU A 127 -11.34 -6.41 7.87
CA LEU A 127 -10.13 -5.90 8.54
C LEU A 127 -9.38 -4.90 7.67
N ILE A 128 -9.29 -5.15 6.36
CA ILE A 128 -8.72 -4.18 5.42
C ILE A 128 -9.54 -2.89 5.42
N ALA A 129 -10.88 -3.00 5.32
CA ALA A 129 -11.80 -1.87 5.38
C ALA A 129 -11.61 -1.04 6.66
N LEU A 130 -11.61 -1.71 7.81
CA LEU A 130 -11.41 -1.07 9.11
C LEU A 130 -10.07 -0.34 9.16
N GLY A 131 -8.99 -0.98 8.72
CA GLY A 131 -7.66 -0.37 8.69
C GLY A 131 -7.62 0.88 7.81
N VAL A 132 -8.24 0.84 6.62
CA VAL A 132 -8.23 1.95 5.67
C VAL A 132 -8.99 3.14 6.26
N VAL A 133 -10.17 2.90 6.85
CA VAL A 133 -10.96 3.95 7.50
C VAL A 133 -10.22 4.50 8.72
N ALA A 134 -9.68 3.64 9.59
CA ALA A 134 -9.00 4.06 10.81
C ALA A 134 -7.75 4.90 10.50
N THR A 135 -6.92 4.47 9.56
CA THR A 135 -5.70 5.22 9.18
C THR A 135 -6.02 6.51 8.43
N GLY A 136 -7.12 6.58 7.70
CA GLY A 136 -7.57 7.80 7.01
C GLY A 136 -8.24 8.82 7.93
N ALA A 137 -9.19 8.37 8.76
CA ALA A 137 -9.98 9.25 9.62
C ALA A 137 -9.23 9.74 10.86
N LEU A 138 -8.30 8.93 11.40
CA LEU A 138 -7.60 9.24 12.64
C LEU A 138 -6.21 9.85 12.42
N GLY A 139 -5.77 10.03 11.16
CA GLY A 139 -4.45 10.58 10.85
C GLY A 139 -3.30 9.80 11.48
N ILE A 140 -3.50 8.50 11.76
CA ILE A 140 -2.50 7.62 12.35
C ILE A 140 -1.45 7.35 11.27
N ASN A 141 -0.47 8.25 11.19
CA ASN A 141 0.69 8.14 10.33
C ASN A 141 1.90 7.86 11.22
N TRP A 142 2.27 6.59 11.38
CA TRP A 142 3.41 6.17 12.22
C TRP A 142 4.78 6.49 11.58
N GLY A 143 4.81 7.28 10.49
CA GLY A 143 5.98 7.51 9.65
C GLY A 143 6.86 8.72 10.00
N GLU A 144 6.55 9.55 10.99
CA GLU A 144 7.39 10.70 11.36
C GLU A 144 7.71 10.68 12.86
N PRO A 145 8.97 10.47 13.28
CA PRO A 145 9.40 10.92 14.59
C PRO A 145 9.53 12.45 14.55
N VAL A 146 8.58 13.15 15.15
CA VAL A 146 8.77 14.57 15.50
C VAL A 146 9.82 14.65 16.61
N PHE A 147 11.09 14.62 16.24
CA PHE A 147 12.19 15.05 17.11
C PHE A 147 12.43 16.53 16.85
N GLN A 148 11.48 17.35 17.29
CA GLN A 148 11.65 18.79 17.37
C GLN A 148 12.37 19.08 18.70
N LEU A 149 13.71 19.07 18.66
CA LEU A 149 14.51 19.61 19.76
C LEU A 149 14.34 21.14 19.76
N GLU A 150 13.35 21.62 20.51
CA GLU A 150 13.39 22.96 21.06
C GLU A 150 14.57 23.02 22.05
N GLY A 151 15.61 23.76 21.66
CA GLY A 151 16.75 24.11 22.49
C GLY A 151 17.09 25.56 22.29
N HIS A 152 16.28 26.46 22.87
CA HIS A 152 16.64 27.86 23.08
C HIS A 152 17.90 27.94 23.95
N GLY A 153 18.91 28.71 23.52
CA GLY A 153 20.10 28.95 24.33
C GLY A 153 21.13 29.92 23.73
N GLN A 154 20.81 31.22 23.80
CA GLN A 154 21.72 32.36 23.93
C GLN A 154 22.69 32.76 22.79
N GLN A 155 22.43 33.98 22.30
CA GLN A 155 23.42 34.91 21.76
C GLN A 155 24.54 35.17 22.77
N THR A 156 25.78 35.13 22.30
CA THR A 156 26.87 36.00 22.78
C THR A 156 27.67 36.49 21.59
N ALA A 157 27.77 37.82 21.48
CA ALA A 157 28.54 38.58 20.52
C ALA A 157 30.05 38.65 20.88
N LEU A 158 30.83 39.28 19.98
CA LEU A 158 32.27 39.67 20.02
C LEU A 158 33.24 38.58 19.54
N MET A 159 34.24 38.77 18.67
CA MET A 159 34.76 39.85 17.80
C MET A 159 35.80 39.15 16.85
N PRO A 160 36.28 39.75 15.75
CA PRO A 160 37.19 39.12 14.79
C PRO A 160 38.66 39.29 15.18
N LEU A 161 39.53 38.33 14.83
CA LEU A 161 40.98 38.53 14.79
C LEU A 161 41.59 37.72 13.61
N ASP A 162 42.27 38.50 12.77
CA ASP A 162 43.35 38.27 11.79
C ASP A 162 43.15 37.33 10.59
#